data_AF-A0A6B3NU91-F1
#
_entry.id   AF-A0A6B3NU91-F1
#
_cell.length_a   1.000
_cell.length_b   1.000
_cell.length_c   1.000
_cell.angle_alpha   90.00
_cell.angle_beta   90.00
_cell.angle_gamma   90.00
#
_symmetry.space_group_name_H-M   'P 1'
#
loop_
_entity.id
_entity.type
_entity.pdbx_description
1 polymer ?
#
loop_
_entity_poly.entity_id
_entity_poly.type
_entity_poly.pdbx_seq_one_letter_code
_entity_poly.pdbx_strand_id
1 'polypeptide(L)'
;MTPTLLQLLDTFIERARRNLMKKFHKNGKDHRFLFVSETTGRPLTSKTLYNEIYDLKELSGIQSQICPHMFRHRFVTEYFIDFIQQHHINNPDDFRKSLLLNTNIFKEEVIQWTGHLNASSINTYLHLALAALSDYSATVSSIHIKRAMDGYFMREKELRQRLKEGMDIDEYSAELDLLQSLHQEDLAVAELRGGIPSTART
;
A
#
# COMPACT_ATOMS: atom_id res chain seq x y z
N MET A 1 27.50 8.88 -2.85
CA MET A 1 26.71 7.70 -2.42
C MET A 1 25.65 8.17 -1.45
N THR A 2 24.38 7.93 -1.75
CA THR A 2 23.30 8.08 -0.77
C THR A 2 23.56 7.09 0.37
N PRO A 3 23.61 7.54 1.64
CA PRO A 3 23.82 6.63 2.76
C PRO A 3 22.68 5.62 2.84
N THR A 4 23.00 4.37 3.17
CA THR A 4 21.98 3.33 3.34
C THR A 4 21.16 3.58 4.60
N LEU A 5 19.93 3.05 4.67
CA LEU A 5 19.05 3.23 5.84
C LEU A 5 19.72 2.81 7.15
N LEU A 6 20.49 1.71 7.13
CA LEU A 6 21.23 1.23 8.29
C LEU A 6 22.28 2.24 8.76
N GLN A 7 23.02 2.85 7.84
CA GLN A 7 24.02 3.87 8.18
C GLN A 7 23.38 5.14 8.76
N LEU A 8 22.20 5.52 8.27
CA LEU A 8 21.43 6.64 8.83
C LEU A 8 20.96 6.33 10.25
N LEU A 9 20.45 5.12 10.49
CA LEU A 9 20.03 4.67 11.81
C LEU A 9 21.19 4.63 12.80
N ASP A 10 22.32 4.04 12.42
CA ASP A 10 23.53 4.00 13.26
C ASP A 10 24.03 5.40 13.58
N THR A 11 24.07 6.29 12.58
CA THR A 11 24.50 7.68 12.78
C THR A 11 23.56 8.42 13.74
N PHE A 12 22.25 8.20 13.62
CA PHE A 12 21.26 8.78 14.51
C PHE A 12 21.40 8.27 15.96
N ILE A 13 21.58 6.95 16.13
CA ILE A 13 21.76 6.31 17.44
C ILE A 13 23.03 6.84 18.11
N GLU A 14 24.14 6.83 17.38
CA GLU A 14 25.47 7.15 17.91
C GLU A 14 25.67 8.64 18.19
N ARG A 15 25.02 9.51 17.42
CA ARG A 15 25.18 10.97 17.57
C ARG A 15 24.00 11.60 18.28
N ALA A 16 22.86 11.69 17.62
CA ALA A 16 21.72 12.46 18.12
C ALA A 16 21.17 11.84 19.40
N ARG A 17 20.76 10.57 19.34
CA ARG A 17 20.13 9.88 20.48
C ARG A 17 21.09 9.73 21.66
N ARG A 18 22.32 9.26 21.44
CA ARG A 18 23.32 9.09 22.50
C ARG A 18 23.57 10.39 23.28
N ASN A 19 23.69 11.52 22.58
CA ASN A 19 23.91 12.82 23.21
C ASN A 19 22.71 13.28 24.05
N LEU A 20 21.49 13.07 23.54
CA LEU A 20 20.26 13.37 24.28
C LEU A 20 20.12 12.50 25.53
N MET A 21 20.38 11.19 25.43
CA MET A 21 20.31 10.29 26.58
C MET A 21 21.35 10.64 27.64
N LYS A 22 22.59 10.98 27.25
CA LYS A 22 23.61 11.48 28.19
C LYS A 22 23.21 12.79 28.88
N LYS A 23 22.47 13.67 28.18
CA LYS A 23 22.01 14.95 28.73
C LYS A 23 20.90 14.76 29.77
N PHE A 24 19.87 13.98 29.46
CA PHE A 24 18.65 13.89 30.27
C PHE A 24 18.65 12.70 31.25
N HIS A 25 19.39 11.63 30.98
CA HIS A 25 19.42 10.41 31.79
C HIS A 25 20.83 10.09 32.30
N LYS A 26 21.47 11.04 33.00
CA LYS A 26 22.83 10.84 33.57
C LYS A 26 22.91 9.67 34.57
N ASN A 27 21.85 9.46 35.35
CA ASN A 27 21.80 8.45 36.44
C ASN A 27 20.59 7.50 36.33
N GLY A 28 19.84 7.55 35.21
CA GLY A 28 18.63 6.77 35.00
C GLY A 28 18.83 5.64 33.99
N LYS A 29 18.02 4.59 34.07
CA LYS A 29 17.99 3.53 33.04
C LYS A 29 17.46 4.11 31.73
N ASP A 30 18.21 3.91 30.64
CA ASP A 30 17.73 4.19 29.28
C ASP A 30 16.46 3.36 29.01
N HIS A 31 15.40 4.02 28.57
CA HIS A 31 14.13 3.40 28.23
C HIS A 31 14.17 2.62 26.89
N ARG A 32 15.31 2.60 26.19
CA ARG A 32 15.62 1.82 24.97
C ARG A 32 14.76 2.13 23.75
N PHE A 33 13.97 3.20 23.78
CA PHE A 33 13.23 3.71 22.62
C PHE A 33 14.16 4.49 21.68
N LEU A 34 14.02 4.26 20.37
CA LEU A 34 14.85 4.90 19.35
C LEU A 34 14.58 6.41 19.26
N PHE A 35 13.32 6.79 19.08
CA PHE A 35 12.89 8.17 18.90
C PHE A 35 12.59 8.84 20.23
N VAL A 36 13.31 9.94 20.51
CA VAL A 36 13.28 10.66 21.79
C VAL A 36 13.12 12.16 21.56
N SER A 37 12.42 12.82 22.48
CA SER A 37 12.25 14.27 22.47
C SER A 37 13.55 14.98 22.84
N GLU A 38 13.94 15.99 22.06
CA GLU A 38 15.15 16.76 22.31
C GLU A 38 15.05 17.69 23.54
N THR A 39 13.83 18.03 23.95
CA THR A 39 13.55 18.95 25.06
C THR A 39 13.40 18.23 26.39
N THR A 40 12.85 17.01 26.38
CA THR A 40 12.53 16.27 27.62
C THR A 40 13.32 14.97 27.79
N GLY A 41 13.92 14.45 26.71
CA GLY A 41 14.57 13.14 26.72
C GLY A 41 13.59 11.96 26.87
N ARG A 42 12.28 12.17 26.78
CA ARG A 42 11.26 11.12 26.86
C ARG A 42 10.99 10.49 25.49
N PRO A 43 10.45 9.26 25.41
CA PRO A 43 10.01 8.67 24.16
C PRO A 43 9.02 9.57 23.43
N LEU A 44 9.19 9.68 22.11
CA LEU A 44 8.26 10.43 21.28
C LEU A 44 6.88 9.74 21.25
N THR A 45 5.84 10.55 21.29
CA THR A 45 4.45 10.08 21.19
C THR A 45 3.93 10.29 19.78
N SER A 46 2.92 9.51 19.38
CA SER A 46 2.25 9.68 18.09
C SER A 46 1.79 11.13 17.87
N LYS A 47 1.21 11.76 18.90
CA LYS A 47 0.78 13.18 18.83
C LYS A 47 1.92 14.12 18.45
N THR A 48 3.14 13.87 18.94
CA THR A 48 4.30 14.70 18.61
C THR A 48 4.63 14.57 17.13
N LEU A 49 4.65 13.34 16.61
CA LEU A 49 4.91 13.09 15.18
C LEU A 49 3.84 13.73 14.27
N TYR A 50 2.57 13.71 14.70
CA TYR A 50 1.48 14.39 13.99
C TYR A 50 1.69 15.90 13.91
N ASN A 51 2.09 16.53 15.02
CA ASN A 51 2.35 17.96 15.06
C ASN A 51 3.54 18.34 14.18
N GLU A 52 4.66 17.61 14.27
CA GLU A 52 5.85 17.87 13.45
C GLU A 52 5.54 17.79 11.94
N ILE A 53 4.77 16.77 11.52
CA ILE A 53 4.35 16.64 10.12
C ILE A 53 3.40 17.76 9.71
N TYR A 54 2.54 18.22 10.61
CA TYR A 54 1.67 19.36 10.36
C TYR A 54 2.48 20.65 10.18
N ASP A 55 3.46 20.91 11.04
CA ASP A 55 4.31 22.08 10.96
C ASP A 55 5.13 22.09 9.65
N LEU A 56 5.69 20.94 9.26
CA LEU A 56 6.36 20.78 7.96
C LEU A 56 5.43 21.05 6.78
N LYS A 57 4.17 20.58 6.85
CA LYS A 57 3.16 20.85 5.82
C LYS A 57 2.93 22.36 5.68
N GLU A 58 2.68 23.06 6.79
CA GLU A 58 2.44 24.51 6.76
C GLU A 58 3.65 25.27 6.19
N LEU A 59 4.88 24.89 6.58
CA LEU A 59 6.11 25.48 6.05
C LEU A 59 6.32 25.20 4.55
N SER A 60 5.88 24.04 4.06
CA SER A 60 5.99 23.66 2.65
C SER A 60 4.93 24.27 1.73
N GLY A 61 3.90 24.91 2.29
CA GLY A 61 2.80 25.50 1.52
C GLY A 61 1.84 24.48 0.89
N ILE A 62 1.89 23.21 1.31
CA ILE A 62 1.00 22.17 0.80
C ILE A 62 -0.41 22.38 1.34
N GLN A 63 -1.38 22.63 0.45
CA GLN A 63 -2.76 22.89 0.86
C GLN A 63 -3.58 21.62 1.13
N SER A 64 -3.16 20.47 0.61
CA SER A 64 -3.85 19.20 0.84
C SER A 64 -3.69 18.73 2.29
N GLN A 65 -4.68 18.00 2.80
CA GLN A 65 -4.56 17.34 4.10
C GLN A 65 -3.40 16.35 4.08
N ILE A 66 -2.51 16.44 5.08
CA ILE A 66 -1.43 15.48 5.31
C ILE A 66 -1.59 14.90 6.70
N CYS A 67 -1.47 13.57 6.82
CA CYS A 67 -1.32 12.91 8.11
C CYS A 67 -0.19 11.87 8.04
N PRO A 68 0.43 11.50 9.18
CA PRO A 68 1.47 10.47 9.24
C PRO A 68 1.06 9.15 8.58
N HIS A 69 -0.22 8.77 8.63
CA HIS A 69 -0.71 7.57 7.95
C HIS A 69 -0.55 7.64 6.44
N MET A 70 -0.58 8.82 5.81
CA MET A 70 -0.40 8.95 4.36
C MET A 70 0.99 8.54 3.90
N PHE A 71 2.02 8.72 4.74
CA PHE A 71 3.35 8.19 4.44
C PHE A 71 3.34 6.67 4.39
N ARG A 72 2.64 6.02 5.32
CA ARG A 72 2.41 4.57 5.27
C ARG A 72 1.64 4.19 4.01
N HIS A 73 0.58 4.94 3.66
CA HIS A 73 -0.20 4.66 2.45
C HIS A 73 0.68 4.74 1.20
N ARG A 74 1.50 5.79 1.08
CA ARG A 74 2.40 5.97 -0.06
C ARG A 74 3.48 4.89 -0.11
N PHE A 75 4.12 4.60 1.01
CA PHE A 75 5.16 3.55 1.09
C PHE A 75 4.62 2.20 0.60
N VAL A 76 3.45 1.79 1.09
CA VAL A 76 2.83 0.53 0.67
C VAL A 76 2.48 0.57 -0.82
N THR A 77 1.93 1.68 -1.32
CA THR A 77 1.60 1.85 -2.74
C THR A 77 2.83 1.77 -3.64
N GLU A 78 3.94 2.41 -3.28
CA GLU A 78 5.20 2.33 -4.03
C GLU A 78 5.77 0.91 -4.03
N TYR A 79 5.76 0.24 -2.87
CA TYR A 79 6.15 -1.16 -2.77
C TYR A 79 5.31 -2.03 -3.71
N PHE A 80 3.99 -1.77 -3.80
CA PHE A 80 3.14 -2.45 -4.76
C PHE A 80 3.55 -2.19 -6.22
N ILE A 81 3.84 -0.95 -6.58
CA ILE A 81 4.28 -0.60 -7.93
C ILE A 81 5.57 -1.36 -8.26
N ASP A 82 6.56 -1.30 -7.38
CA ASP A 82 7.85 -1.99 -7.56
C ASP A 82 7.67 -3.50 -7.68
N PHE A 83 6.85 -4.10 -6.81
CA PHE A 83 6.54 -5.52 -6.82
C PHE A 83 5.89 -5.94 -8.14
N ILE A 84 4.89 -5.19 -8.60
CA ILE A 84 4.20 -5.44 -9.87
C ILE A 84 5.18 -5.32 -11.04
N GLN A 85 6.02 -4.28 -11.06
CA GLN A 85 7.01 -4.08 -12.12
C GLN A 85 8.02 -5.23 -12.17
N GLN A 86 8.55 -5.66 -11.03
CA GLN A 86 9.50 -6.78 -10.97
C GLN A 86 8.87 -8.08 -11.49
N HIS A 87 7.64 -8.40 -11.09
CA HIS A 87 6.96 -9.60 -11.57
C HIS A 87 6.54 -9.52 -13.03
N HIS A 88 6.11 -8.35 -13.52
CA HIS A 88 5.77 -8.15 -14.93
C HIS A 88 7.00 -8.24 -15.85
N ILE A 89 8.20 -7.89 -15.36
CA ILE A 89 9.46 -8.07 -16.09
C ILE A 89 9.88 -9.55 -16.11
N ASN A 90 9.62 -10.28 -15.03
CA ASN A 90 10.09 -11.66 -14.88
C ASN A 90 9.16 -12.71 -15.53
N ASN A 91 7.84 -12.55 -15.44
CA ASN A 91 6.87 -13.42 -16.11
C ASN A 91 5.48 -12.76 -16.19
N PRO A 92 5.11 -12.09 -17.30
CA PRO A 92 3.85 -11.37 -17.41
C PRO A 92 2.61 -12.27 -17.34
N ASP A 93 2.71 -13.55 -17.72
CA ASP A 93 1.59 -14.50 -17.65
C ASP A 93 1.40 -15.09 -16.25
N ASP A 94 2.47 -15.34 -15.49
CA ASP A 94 2.35 -15.71 -14.06
C ASP A 94 1.88 -14.53 -13.22
N PHE A 95 2.34 -13.32 -13.52
CA PHE A 95 1.91 -12.15 -12.80
C PHE A 95 0.40 -11.90 -12.96
N ARG A 96 -0.10 -12.07 -14.20
CA ARG A 96 -1.55 -12.08 -14.49
C ARG A 96 -2.25 -13.17 -13.67
N LYS A 97 -1.84 -14.43 -13.76
CA LYS A 97 -2.47 -15.51 -12.98
C LYS A 97 -2.42 -15.29 -11.47
N SER A 98 -1.31 -14.80 -10.91
CA SER A 98 -1.14 -14.61 -9.48
C SER A 98 -1.98 -13.45 -8.94
N LEU A 99 -2.00 -12.30 -9.62
CA LEU A 99 -2.81 -11.15 -9.22
C LEU A 99 -4.31 -11.38 -9.46
N LEU A 100 -4.65 -12.05 -10.57
CA LEU A 100 -6.02 -12.15 -11.10
C LEU A 100 -6.77 -13.39 -10.62
N LEU A 101 -6.10 -14.52 -10.35
CA LEU A 101 -6.74 -15.75 -9.87
C LEU A 101 -6.52 -16.00 -8.38
N ASN A 102 -5.44 -15.47 -7.80
CA ASN A 102 -5.03 -15.73 -6.41
C ASN A 102 -4.77 -14.44 -5.64
N THR A 103 -5.70 -13.50 -5.70
CA THR A 103 -5.65 -12.25 -4.92
C THR A 103 -5.38 -12.50 -3.43
N ASN A 104 -5.76 -13.67 -2.90
CA ASN A 104 -5.49 -14.06 -1.51
C ASN A 104 -4.01 -14.39 -1.24
N ILE A 105 -3.32 -15.14 -2.11
CA ILE A 105 -1.88 -15.43 -1.97
C ILE A 105 -1.09 -14.13 -2.07
N PHE A 106 -1.46 -13.28 -3.02
CA PHE A 106 -0.87 -11.95 -3.19
C PHE A 106 -1.11 -11.04 -1.98
N LYS A 107 -2.33 -11.06 -1.41
CA LYS A 107 -2.64 -10.37 -0.16
C LYS A 107 -1.79 -10.89 0.99
N GLU A 108 -1.59 -12.20 1.10
CA GLU A 108 -0.80 -12.82 2.18
C GLU A 108 0.67 -12.42 2.14
N GLU A 109 1.32 -12.47 0.96
CA GLU A 109 2.70 -12.01 0.80
C GLU A 109 2.83 -10.54 1.21
N VAL A 110 1.90 -9.70 0.75
CA VAL A 110 1.98 -8.27 1.08
C VAL A 110 1.65 -8.00 2.55
N ILE A 111 0.73 -8.73 3.16
CA ILE A 111 0.48 -8.68 4.61
C ILE A 111 1.75 -9.01 5.39
N GLN A 112 2.46 -10.06 5.00
CA GLN A 112 3.72 -10.47 5.64
C GLN A 112 4.78 -9.38 5.54
N TRP A 113 4.94 -8.78 4.35
CA TRP A 113 5.95 -7.74 4.11
C TRP A 113 5.62 -6.38 4.74
N THR A 114 4.34 -6.00 4.78
CA THR A 114 3.90 -4.68 5.28
C THR A 114 3.46 -4.70 6.74
N GLY A 115 3.30 -5.89 7.32
CA GLY A 115 2.78 -6.11 8.67
C GLY A 115 1.34 -5.62 8.85
N HIS A 116 0.54 -5.58 7.77
CA HIS A 116 -0.85 -5.14 7.85
C HIS A 116 -1.74 -6.19 8.52
N LEU A 117 -2.49 -5.80 9.55
CA LEU A 117 -3.41 -6.70 10.27
C LEU A 117 -4.71 -7.01 9.51
N ASN A 118 -5.05 -6.25 8.46
CA ASN A 118 -6.35 -6.36 7.79
C ASN A 118 -6.21 -6.39 6.26
N ALA A 119 -6.60 -7.51 5.66
CA ALA A 119 -6.58 -7.75 4.21
C ALA A 119 -7.48 -6.79 3.42
N SER A 120 -8.53 -6.23 4.04
CA SER A 120 -9.45 -5.30 3.35
C SER A 120 -8.80 -3.96 2.99
N SER A 121 -7.78 -3.52 3.72
CA SER A 121 -7.06 -2.26 3.43
C SER A 121 -6.12 -2.38 2.23
N ILE A 122 -5.79 -3.60 1.81
CA ILE A 122 -4.87 -3.89 0.70
C ILE A 122 -5.50 -3.60 -0.65
N ASN A 123 -6.80 -3.86 -0.78
CA ASN A 123 -7.58 -3.57 -1.97
C ASN A 123 -7.39 -2.10 -2.43
N THR A 124 -7.42 -1.16 -1.48
CA THR A 124 -7.19 0.27 -1.76
C THR A 124 -5.79 0.53 -2.32
N TYR A 125 -4.76 -0.13 -1.80
CA TYR A 125 -3.38 0.06 -2.27
C TYR A 125 -3.16 -0.55 -3.65
N LEU A 126 -3.74 -1.72 -3.90
CA LEU A 126 -3.70 -2.36 -5.20
C LEU A 126 -4.36 -1.48 -6.27
N HIS A 127 -5.52 -0.90 -5.94
CA HIS A 127 -6.20 0.05 -6.82
C HIS A 127 -5.31 1.25 -7.18
N LEU A 128 -4.69 1.88 -6.18
CA LEU A 128 -3.80 3.02 -6.37
C LEU A 128 -2.55 2.67 -7.18
N ALA A 129 -1.95 1.51 -6.92
CA ALA A 129 -0.77 1.04 -7.64
C ALA A 129 -1.09 0.76 -9.12
N LEU A 130 -2.22 0.11 -9.40
CA LEU A 130 -2.67 -0.14 -10.78
C LEU A 130 -3.03 1.16 -11.51
N ALA A 131 -3.66 2.12 -10.83
CA ALA A 131 -3.92 3.43 -11.40
C ALA A 131 -2.61 4.14 -11.77
N ALA A 132 -1.63 4.18 -10.87
CA ALA A 132 -0.31 4.76 -11.14
C ALA A 132 0.43 4.04 -12.28
N LEU A 133 0.32 2.71 -12.36
CA LEU A 133 0.89 1.92 -13.46
C LEU A 133 0.19 2.18 -14.79
N SER A 134 -1.12 2.39 -14.81
CA SER A 134 -1.86 2.70 -16.05
C SER A 134 -1.46 4.04 -16.66
N ASP A 135 -1.02 4.99 -15.83
CA ASP A 135 -0.46 6.26 -16.29
C ASP A 135 0.98 6.10 -16.81
N TYR A 136 1.69 5.04 -16.37
CA TYR A 136 3.07 4.70 -16.77
C TYR A 136 3.16 3.73 -17.96
N SER A 137 2.17 2.85 -18.15
CA SER A 137 2.16 1.76 -19.14
C SER A 137 1.07 2.00 -20.19
N ALA A 138 1.48 2.33 -21.41
CA ALA A 138 0.62 2.45 -22.59
C ALA A 138 0.14 1.09 -23.16
N THR A 139 -0.05 0.07 -22.31
CA THR A 139 -0.42 -1.27 -22.75
C THR A 139 -1.94 -1.45 -22.66
N VAL A 140 -2.59 -1.90 -23.73
CA VAL A 140 -4.06 -2.12 -23.80
C VAL A 140 -4.54 -3.05 -22.68
N SER A 141 -3.70 -4.03 -22.31
CA SER A 141 -3.96 -4.97 -21.21
C SER A 141 -4.07 -4.28 -19.83
N SER A 142 -3.22 -3.31 -19.50
CA SER A 142 -3.28 -2.62 -18.19
C SER A 142 -4.55 -1.77 -18.05
N ILE A 143 -5.10 -1.24 -19.14
CA ILE A 143 -6.36 -0.48 -19.14
C ILE A 143 -7.55 -1.39 -18.90
N HIS A 144 -7.59 -2.58 -19.52
CA HIS A 144 -8.68 -3.54 -19.30
C HIS A 144 -8.69 -4.09 -17.88
N ILE A 145 -7.53 -4.43 -17.34
CA ILE A 145 -7.38 -4.87 -15.94
C ILE A 145 -7.84 -3.77 -14.99
N LYS A 146 -7.41 -2.51 -15.20
CA LYS A 146 -7.86 -1.37 -14.40
C LYS A 146 -9.39 -1.25 -14.39
N ARG A 147 -10.04 -1.32 -15.55
CA ARG A 147 -11.51 -1.21 -15.65
C ARG A 147 -12.24 -2.35 -14.93
N ALA A 148 -11.74 -3.57 -15.02
CA ALA A 148 -12.32 -4.72 -14.31
C ALA A 148 -12.17 -4.56 -12.79
N MET A 149 -11.01 -4.09 -12.34
CA MET A 149 -10.73 -3.81 -10.92
C MET A 149 -11.57 -2.63 -10.39
N ASP A 150 -11.72 -1.55 -11.17
CA ASP A 150 -12.58 -0.40 -10.82
C ASP A 150 -14.02 -0.87 -10.57
N GLY A 151 -14.55 -1.70 -11.48
CA GLY A 151 -15.90 -2.27 -11.34
C GLY A 151 -16.05 -3.16 -10.10
N TYR A 152 -15.04 -3.98 -9.81
CA TYR A 152 -15.02 -4.83 -8.62
C TYR A 152 -15.02 -4.00 -7.33
N PHE A 153 -14.12 -3.03 -7.19
CA PHE A 153 -14.02 -2.23 -5.97
C PHE A 153 -15.24 -1.36 -5.72
N MET A 154 -15.88 -0.85 -6.77
CA MET A 154 -17.14 -0.11 -6.65
C MET A 154 -18.24 -1.00 -6.08
N ARG A 155 -18.43 -2.19 -6.64
CA ARG A 155 -19.43 -3.16 -6.15
C ARG A 155 -19.10 -3.68 -4.75
N GLU A 156 -17.82 -3.92 -4.43
CA GLU A 156 -17.39 -4.32 -3.08
C GLU A 156 -17.73 -3.23 -2.06
N LYS A 157 -17.49 -1.95 -2.40
CA LYS A 157 -17.81 -0.82 -1.54
C LYS A 157 -19.32 -0.68 -1.30
N GLU A 158 -20.13 -0.85 -2.34
CA GLU A 158 -21.59 -0.86 -2.23
C GLU A 158 -22.10 -2.01 -1.37
N LEU A 159 -21.54 -3.21 -1.53
CA LEU A 159 -21.88 -4.39 -0.74
C LEU A 159 -21.56 -4.18 0.74
N ARG A 160 -20.38 -3.63 1.04
CA ARG A 160 -19.98 -3.25 2.41
C ARG A 160 -20.87 -2.17 3.00
N GLN A 161 -21.42 -1.28 2.18
CA GLN A 161 -22.36 -0.25 2.64
C GLN A 161 -23.72 -0.87 2.95
N ARG A 162 -24.24 -1.77 2.10
CA ARG A 162 -25.48 -2.53 2.35
C ARG A 162 -25.38 -3.37 3.63
N LEU A 163 -24.23 -3.99 3.89
CA LEU A 163 -23.97 -4.69 5.16
C LEU A 163 -24.09 -3.76 6.38
N LYS A 164 -23.56 -2.54 6.29
CA LYS A 164 -23.69 -1.54 7.37
C LYS A 164 -25.13 -1.05 7.55
N GLU A 165 -25.92 -1.07 6.50
CA GLU A 165 -27.34 -0.69 6.49
C GLU A 165 -28.27 -1.81 7.00
N GLY A 166 -27.70 -2.98 7.34
CA GLY A 166 -28.43 -4.08 8.00
C GLY A 166 -28.77 -5.26 7.09
N MET A 167 -28.11 -5.40 5.94
CA MET A 167 -28.15 -6.63 5.14
C MET A 167 -27.69 -7.84 5.99
N ASP A 168 -28.33 -8.97 5.76
CA ASP A 168 -28.00 -10.23 6.44
C ASP A 168 -26.61 -10.74 6.06
N ILE A 169 -25.93 -11.38 7.01
CA ILE A 169 -24.53 -11.82 6.83
C ILE A 169 -24.44 -12.97 5.82
N ASP A 170 -25.42 -13.87 5.79
CA ASP A 170 -25.43 -15.00 4.85
C ASP A 170 -25.70 -14.50 3.43
N GLU A 171 -26.61 -13.52 3.29
CA GLU A 171 -26.86 -12.82 2.03
C GLU A 171 -25.60 -12.09 1.54
N TYR A 172 -24.92 -11.33 2.42
CA TYR A 172 -23.66 -10.66 2.10
C TYR A 172 -22.57 -11.64 1.65
N SER A 173 -22.44 -12.79 2.33
CA SER A 173 -21.44 -13.80 1.96
C SER A 173 -21.70 -14.37 0.57
N ALA A 174 -22.95 -14.73 0.27
CA ALA A 174 -23.31 -15.26 -1.04
C ALA A 174 -23.10 -14.23 -2.17
N GLU A 175 -23.47 -12.97 -1.93
CA GLU A 175 -23.31 -11.89 -2.91
C GLU A 175 -21.82 -11.53 -3.11
N LEU A 176 -20.99 -11.65 -2.06
CA LEU A 176 -19.54 -11.48 -2.15
C LEU A 176 -18.89 -12.62 -2.95
N ASP A 177 -19.30 -13.87 -2.74
CA ASP A 177 -18.80 -15.02 -3.49
C ASP A 177 -19.16 -14.92 -4.98
N LEU A 178 -20.39 -14.48 -5.27
CA LEU A 178 -20.83 -14.19 -6.64
C LEU A 178 -20.04 -13.03 -7.27
N LEU A 179 -19.77 -11.96 -6.51
CA LEU A 179 -18.96 -10.85 -6.99
C LEU A 179 -17.53 -11.31 -7.33
N GLN A 180 -16.96 -12.21 -6.53
CA GLN A 180 -15.64 -12.79 -6.78
C GLN A 180 -15.64 -13.67 -8.04
N SER A 181 -16.67 -14.49 -8.26
CA SER A 181 -16.75 -15.32 -9.48
C SER A 181 -16.91 -14.48 -10.75
N LEU A 182 -17.80 -13.48 -10.73
CA LEU A 182 -17.98 -12.56 -11.86
C LEU A 182 -16.72 -11.74 -12.15
N HIS A 183 -15.98 -11.35 -11.11
CA HIS A 183 -14.70 -10.69 -11.28
C HIS A 183 -13.69 -11.59 -12.00
N GLN A 184 -13.63 -12.87 -11.62
CA GLN A 184 -12.75 -13.85 -12.25
C GLN A 184 -13.08 -14.08 -13.73
N GLU A 185 -14.36 -14.05 -14.10
CA GLU A 185 -14.82 -14.09 -15.49
C GLU A 185 -14.44 -12.82 -16.28
N ASP A 186 -14.68 -11.64 -15.71
CA ASP A 186 -14.32 -10.34 -16.32
C ASP A 186 -12.81 -10.25 -16.60
N LEU A 187 -11.99 -10.83 -15.71
CA LEU A 187 -10.54 -10.89 -15.86
C LEU A 187 -10.10 -11.87 -16.95
N ALA A 188 -10.72 -13.05 -17.04
CA ALA A 188 -10.46 -14.00 -18.13
C ALA A 188 -10.78 -13.38 -19.51
N VAL A 189 -11.86 -12.60 -19.60
CA VAL A 189 -12.21 -11.87 -20.82
C VAL A 189 -11.21 -10.75 -21.13
N ALA A 190 -10.70 -10.06 -20.11
CA ALA A 190 -9.68 -9.02 -20.27
C ALA A 190 -8.34 -9.58 -20.79
N GLU A 191 -7.94 -10.77 -20.34
CA GLU A 191 -6.75 -11.48 -20.84
C GLU A 191 -6.88 -11.85 -22.32
N LEU A 192 -8.01 -12.44 -22.71
CA LEU A 192 -8.30 -12.79 -24.11
C LEU A 192 -8.24 -11.58 -25.05
N ARG A 193 -8.65 -10.41 -24.57
CA ARG A 193 -8.63 -9.15 -25.33
C ARG A 193 -7.24 -8.48 -25.36
N GLY A 194 -6.42 -8.69 -24.32
CA GLY A 194 -5.06 -8.16 -24.23
C GLY A 194 -4.00 -8.94 -25.02
N GLY A 195 -4.31 -10.18 -25.44
CA GLY A 195 -3.39 -11.11 -26.10
C GLY A 195 -3.22 -10.97 -27.62
N ILE A 196 -3.59 -9.85 -28.26
CA ILE A 196 -3.47 -9.70 -29.73
C ILE A 196 -2.78 -8.38 -30.10
N PRO A 197 -1.55 -8.45 -30.64
CA PRO A 197 -1.25 -7.82 -31.91
C PRO A 197 -1.10 -8.92 -32.96
N SER A 198 -2.18 -9.21 -33.68
CA SER A 198 -2.11 -9.93 -34.95
C SER A 198 -1.57 -8.93 -35.96
N THR A 199 -0.25 -8.73 -35.94
CA THR A 199 0.45 -8.19 -37.09
C THR A 199 0.62 -9.32 -38.10
N ALA A 200 -0.05 -9.16 -39.24
CA ALA A 200 0.29 -9.67 -40.55
C ALA A 200 0.31 -11.19 -40.79
N ARG A 201 -0.61 -11.63 -41.67
CA ARG A 201 -0.20 -12.02 -43.02
C ARG A 201 -1.36 -11.97 -44.03
N THR A 202 -1.06 -11.26 -45.13
CA THR A 202 -1.50 -11.41 -46.53
C THR A 202 -2.44 -12.56 -46.85
#